data_AF-A0A8B7MYM6-F1
#
_entry.id   AF-A0A8B7MYM6-F1
#
_cell.length_a   1.000
_cell.length_b   1.000
_cell.length_c   1.000
_cell.angle_alpha   90.00
_cell.angle_beta   90.00
_cell.angle_gamma   90.00
#
_symmetry.space_group_name_H-M   'P 1'
#
loop_
_entity.id
_entity.type
_entity.pdbx_description
1 polymer ?
#
loop_
_entity_poly.entity_id
_entity_poly.type
_entity_poly.pdbx_seq_one_letter_code
_entity_poly.pdbx_strand_id
1 'polypeptide(L)'
;MASLYRCCFRVAALKNVPRSPTLIRIAGISTSKKDKDTTIRTPQLFENGLPEKFDARVTNKHWVSWGWDPNDREQDATFIHVFFFCLVTLMMVTGGYFIAYCPSSQMHDWAIREAYLEIRRRESAGLPHIDRNLVPEDQVELPSEEELGDMEIII
;
A
#
# COMPACT_ATOMS: atom_id res chain seq x y z
N MET A 1 -7.56 6.13 31.03
CA MET A 1 -6.10 6.35 31.01
C MET A 1 -5.43 5.03 30.68
N ALA A 2 -4.70 5.00 29.56
CA ALA A 2 -3.77 3.96 29.08
C ALA A 2 -4.32 2.53 28.85
N SER A 3 -4.48 2.13 27.58
CA SER A 3 -3.74 0.99 27.01
C SER A 3 -4.13 0.75 25.54
N LEU A 4 -3.42 1.48 24.67
CA LEU A 4 -2.79 1.02 23.43
C LEU A 4 -3.55 0.02 22.53
N TYR A 5 -4.02 0.57 21.42
CA TYR A 5 -4.17 -0.04 20.10
C TYR A 5 -3.25 -1.25 19.87
N ARG A 6 -3.83 -2.44 19.76
CA ARG A 6 -3.19 -3.59 19.11
C ARG A 6 -3.81 -3.77 17.73
N CYS A 7 -3.30 -3.01 16.76
CA CYS A 7 -3.45 -3.38 15.37
C CYS A 7 -2.45 -4.52 15.11
N CYS A 8 -2.92 -5.77 15.25
CA CYS A 8 -2.14 -6.94 14.91
C CYS A 8 -2.00 -7.03 13.38
N PHE A 9 -1.01 -6.34 12.82
CA PHE A 9 -0.42 -6.80 11.57
C PHE A 9 0.14 -8.20 11.84
N ARG A 10 -0.47 -9.22 11.21
CA ARG A 10 0.15 -10.54 11.09
C ARG A 10 1.42 -10.36 10.25
N VAL A 11 2.51 -10.05 10.91
CA VAL A 11 3.86 -10.21 10.35
C VAL A 11 3.99 -11.70 10.10
N ALA A 12 3.96 -12.10 8.82
CA ALA A 12 4.42 -13.41 8.42
C ALA A 12 5.85 -13.56 8.94
N ALA A 13 6.01 -14.38 9.98
CA ALA A 13 7.29 -14.71 10.54
C ALA A 13 8.07 -15.51 9.48
N LEU A 14 8.84 -14.81 8.65
CA LEU A 14 9.94 -15.38 7.88
C LEU A 14 11.00 -15.83 8.88
N LYS A 15 10.77 -16.99 9.49
CA LYS A 15 11.77 -17.70 10.27
C LYS A 15 12.84 -18.20 9.30
N ASN A 16 14.07 -17.77 9.55
CA ASN A 16 15.32 -18.36 9.05
C ASN A 16 15.60 -18.24 7.55
N VAL A 17 15.61 -17.02 7.02
CA VAL A 17 16.54 -16.73 5.91
C VAL A 17 17.89 -16.39 6.54
N PRO A 18 18.98 -17.12 6.26
CA PRO A 18 20.31 -16.72 6.70
C PRO A 18 20.61 -15.37 6.06
N ARG A 19 20.55 -14.31 6.85
CA ARG A 19 21.07 -13.00 6.46
C ARG A 19 22.58 -13.17 6.38
N SER A 20 23.07 -13.44 5.17
CA SER A 20 24.48 -13.25 4.84
C SER A 20 24.88 -11.88 5.38
N PRO A 21 25.95 -11.76 6.19
CA PRO A 21 26.37 -10.46 6.65
C PRO A 21 26.69 -9.64 5.42
N THR A 22 25.84 -8.67 5.11
CA THR A 22 26.15 -7.61 4.16
C THR A 22 27.37 -6.91 4.75
N LEU A 23 28.54 -7.33 4.28
CA LEU A 23 29.78 -6.64 4.53
C LEU A 23 29.52 -5.19 4.15
N ILE A 24 29.49 -4.31 5.15
CA ILE A 24 29.61 -2.88 4.95
C ILE A 24 30.93 -2.73 4.22
N ARG A 25 30.87 -2.59 2.89
CA ARG A 25 32.01 -2.19 2.10
C ARG A 25 32.25 -0.73 2.45
N ILE A 26 33.01 -0.52 3.53
CA ILE A 26 33.70 0.72 3.80
C ILE A 26 34.63 0.87 2.60
N ALA A 27 34.20 1.64 1.59
CA ALA A 27 35.09 2.08 0.54
C ALA A 27 36.11 3.00 1.23
N GLY A 28 37.23 2.43 1.65
CA GLY A 28 38.39 3.19 2.08
C GLY A 28 38.88 3.96 0.86
N ILE A 29 38.43 5.20 0.72
CA ILE A 29 38.96 6.12 -0.29
C ILE A 29 40.40 6.37 0.16
N SER A 30 41.32 5.64 -0.45
CA SER A 30 42.75 5.84 -0.26
C SER A 30 43.07 7.29 -0.61
N THR A 31 43.44 8.07 0.40
CA THR A 31 43.86 9.46 0.24
C THR A 31 45.29 9.59 -0.29
N SER A 32 45.90 8.48 -0.75
CA SER A 32 47.19 8.52 -1.41
C SER A 32 47.09 9.33 -2.71
N LYS A 33 48.01 10.29 -2.89
CA LYS A 33 48.18 11.03 -4.15
C LYS A 33 48.39 10.04 -5.29
N LYS A 34 47.35 9.80 -6.10
CA LYS A 34 47.42 8.91 -7.25
C LYS A 34 47.85 9.73 -8.45
N ASP A 35 49.14 10.03 -8.53
CA ASP A 35 49.72 10.92 -9.54
C ASP A 35 49.86 10.28 -10.94
N LYS A 36 49.22 9.12 -11.20
CA LYS A 36 49.40 8.37 -12.46
C LYS A 36 48.12 7.94 -13.20
N ASP A 37 46.94 8.10 -12.61
CA ASP A 37 45.67 7.75 -13.26
C ASP A 37 44.78 8.98 -13.55
N THR A 38 45.38 10.17 -13.54
CA THR A 38 44.79 11.27 -14.29
C THR A 38 45.10 10.97 -15.76
N THR A 39 44.15 10.32 -16.45
CA THR A 39 43.98 10.62 -17.86
C THR A 39 43.86 12.12 -17.90
N ILE A 40 44.92 12.79 -18.37
CA ILE A 40 44.91 14.20 -18.67
C ILE A 40 43.81 14.30 -19.71
N ARG A 41 42.59 14.57 -19.26
CA ARG A 41 41.56 15.11 -20.12
C ARG A 41 42.17 16.46 -20.44
N THR A 42 42.89 16.51 -21.57
CA THR A 42 43.32 17.75 -22.19
C THR A 42 42.16 18.69 -21.96
N PRO A 43 42.33 19.87 -21.32
CA PRO A 43 41.25 20.82 -21.24
C PRO A 43 40.79 20.91 -22.69
N GLN A 44 39.57 20.46 -22.98
CA GLN A 44 39.06 20.59 -24.32
C GLN A 44 38.96 22.09 -24.45
N LEU A 45 40.01 22.64 -25.04
CA LEU A 45 40.11 24.01 -25.47
C LEU A 45 38.91 24.08 -26.38
N PHE A 46 37.81 24.61 -25.85
CA PHE A 46 36.48 24.45 -26.41
C PHE A 46 36.63 24.57 -27.92
N GLU A 47 36.44 23.47 -28.65
CA GLU A 47 36.75 23.42 -30.09
C GLU A 47 35.92 24.49 -30.84
N ASN A 48 34.86 24.96 -30.18
CA ASN A 48 33.89 25.95 -30.63
C ASN A 48 33.99 27.32 -29.92
N GLY A 49 35.11 27.64 -29.26
CA GLY A 49 35.34 28.94 -28.58
C GLY A 49 34.91 28.98 -27.10
N LEU A 50 35.29 30.06 -26.39
CA LEU A 50 35.00 30.26 -24.96
C LEU A 50 33.54 29.92 -24.63
N PRO A 51 33.24 29.31 -23.44
CA PRO A 51 31.86 29.16 -23.01
C PRO A 51 31.20 30.53 -23.04
N GLU A 52 29.99 30.60 -23.59
CA GLU A 52 29.26 31.84 -23.71
C GLU A 52 29.20 32.53 -22.35
N LYS A 53 29.57 33.82 -22.29
CA LYS A 53 29.64 34.55 -21.03
C LYS A 53 28.31 34.39 -20.31
N PHE A 54 28.37 33.99 -19.04
CA PHE A 54 27.18 33.87 -18.20
C PHE A 54 26.48 35.23 -18.17
N ASP A 55 25.36 35.34 -18.88
CA ASP A 55 24.57 36.54 -18.92
C ASP A 55 23.56 36.49 -17.78
N ALA A 56 23.86 37.21 -16.69
CA ALA A 56 23.02 37.23 -15.49
C ALA A 56 21.60 37.79 -15.75
N ARG A 57 21.36 38.40 -16.91
CA ARG A 57 20.05 38.90 -17.34
C ARG A 57 19.16 37.81 -17.94
N VAL A 58 19.74 36.71 -18.43
CA VAL A 58 19.00 35.57 -18.98
C VAL A 58 18.84 34.53 -17.88
N THR A 59 17.72 34.61 -17.16
CA THR A 59 17.36 33.58 -16.19
C THR A 59 17.04 32.26 -16.93
N ASN A 60 17.37 31.13 -16.31
CA ASN A 60 16.95 29.79 -16.74
C ASN A 60 17.51 29.27 -18.08
N LYS A 61 18.62 29.78 -18.63
CA LYS A 61 19.21 29.28 -19.89
C LYS A 61 19.49 27.76 -19.93
N HIS A 62 19.76 27.15 -18.77
CA HIS A 62 20.07 25.72 -18.64
C HIS A 62 19.03 24.97 -17.79
N TRP A 63 17.77 25.40 -17.82
CA TRP A 63 16.72 24.68 -17.11
C TRP A 63 16.43 23.33 -17.78
N VAL A 64 16.06 22.35 -16.96
CA VAL A 64 15.68 21.00 -17.39
C VAL A 64 14.21 20.84 -17.05
N SER A 65 13.40 20.42 -18.03
CA SER A 65 11.98 20.18 -17.78
C SER A 65 11.76 18.89 -17.00
N TRP A 66 10.69 18.89 -16.21
CA TRP A 66 10.16 17.75 -15.48
C TRP A 66 9.39 16.78 -16.38
N GLY A 67 9.16 17.16 -17.64
CA GLY A 67 8.57 16.30 -18.67
C GLY A 67 7.10 16.58 -19.00
N TRP A 68 6.51 17.68 -18.53
CA TRP A 68 5.13 18.07 -18.85
C TRP A 68 5.08 19.13 -19.94
N ASP A 69 5.86 20.19 -19.80
CA ASP A 69 6.02 21.22 -20.83
C ASP A 69 7.52 21.50 -21.08
N PRO A 70 8.04 21.33 -22.30
CA PRO A 70 9.44 21.61 -22.63
C PRO A 70 9.72 23.09 -22.95
N ASN A 71 8.69 23.91 -23.13
CA ASN A 71 8.79 25.28 -23.61
C ASN A 71 8.64 26.31 -22.49
N ASP A 72 7.79 26.05 -21.49
CA ASP A 72 7.55 26.96 -20.36
C ASP A 72 7.86 26.29 -19.01
N ARG A 73 8.89 26.83 -18.34
CA ARG A 73 9.36 26.39 -17.03
C ARG A 73 8.33 26.54 -15.93
N GLU A 74 7.61 27.66 -15.89
CA GLU A 74 6.72 27.97 -14.78
C GLU A 74 5.46 27.10 -14.86
N GLN A 75 4.98 26.84 -16.07
CA GLN A 75 3.88 25.90 -16.31
C GLN A 75 4.29 24.47 -15.96
N ASP A 76 5.44 24.00 -16.45
CA ASP A 76 5.96 22.65 -16.16
C ASP A 76 6.13 22.39 -14.65
N ALA A 77 6.67 23.38 -13.92
CA ALA A 77 6.80 23.30 -12.46
C ALA A 77 5.42 23.25 -11.76
N THR A 78 4.48 24.11 -12.18
CA THR A 78 3.13 24.18 -11.61
C THR A 78 2.39 22.87 -11.78
N PHE A 79 2.43 22.27 -12.98
CA PHE A 79 1.76 21.00 -13.25
C PHE A 79 2.26 19.87 -12.36
N ILE A 80 3.58 19.73 -12.20
CA ILE A 80 4.18 18.74 -11.31
C ILE A 80 3.72 18.92 -9.87
N HIS A 81 3.75 20.15 -9.37
CA HIS A 81 3.44 20.42 -7.97
C HIS A 81 1.97 20.12 -7.68
N VAL A 82 1.07 20.52 -8.58
CA VAL A 82 -0.36 20.21 -8.48
C VAL A 82 -0.61 18.72 -8.61
N PHE A 83 0.04 18.03 -9.56
CA PHE A 83 -0.13 16.60 -9.77
C PHE A 83 0.27 15.78 -8.54
N PHE A 84 1.48 16.01 -8.00
CA PHE A 84 1.94 15.28 -6.81
C PHE A 84 1.12 15.64 -5.57
N PHE A 85 0.67 16.89 -5.43
CA PHE A 85 -0.24 17.25 -4.36
C PHE A 85 -1.55 16.46 -4.48
N CYS A 86 -2.25 16.56 -5.61
CA CYS A 86 -3.53 15.88 -5.80
C CYS A 86 -3.40 14.35 -5.70
N LEU A 87 -2.37 13.75 -6.30
CA LEU A 87 -2.21 12.31 -6.30
C LEU A 87 -1.76 11.77 -4.94
N VAL A 88 -0.69 12.32 -4.38
CA VAL A 88 -0.10 11.77 -3.15
C VAL A 88 -0.88 12.23 -1.93
N THR A 89 -1.17 13.52 -1.79
CA THR A 89 -1.80 14.04 -0.56
C THR A 89 -3.31 13.81 -0.56
N LEU A 90 -4.01 14.16 -1.64
CA LEU A 90 -5.47 14.03 -1.67
C LEU A 90 -5.90 12.59 -1.95
N MET A 91 -5.44 11.96 -3.03
CA MET A 91 -5.91 10.61 -3.37
C MET A 91 -5.32 9.55 -2.45
N MET A 92 -4.00 9.53 -2.25
CA MET A 92 -3.36 8.44 -1.50
C MET A 92 -3.53 8.59 0.03
N VAL A 93 -3.14 9.73 0.60
CA VAL A 93 -3.23 9.94 2.05
C VAL A 93 -4.68 10.15 2.50
N THR A 94 -5.38 11.13 1.92
CA THR A 94 -6.77 11.41 2.34
C THR A 94 -7.73 10.30 1.93
N GLY A 95 -7.58 9.74 0.72
CA GLY A 95 -8.38 8.58 0.30
C GLY A 95 -8.09 7.33 1.14
N GLY A 96 -6.82 7.06 1.47
CA GLY A 96 -6.44 5.98 2.38
C GLY A 96 -7.02 6.16 3.79
N TYR A 97 -7.00 7.39 4.31
CA TYR A 97 -7.65 7.74 5.57
C TYR A 97 -9.16 7.48 5.51
N PHE A 98 -9.82 7.90 4.43
CA PHE A 98 -11.25 7.69 4.28
C PHE A 98 -11.61 6.20 4.25
N ILE A 99 -10.87 5.38 3.50
CA ILE A 99 -11.11 3.93 3.43
C ILE A 99 -10.87 3.27 4.80
N ALA A 100 -9.81 3.68 5.52
CA ALA A 100 -9.47 3.11 6.81
C ALA A 100 -10.49 3.39 7.92
N TYR A 101 -11.13 4.56 7.88
CA TYR A 101 -12.09 5.02 8.89
C TYR A 101 -13.54 5.03 8.39
N CYS A 102 -13.80 4.59 7.16
CA CYS A 102 -15.16 4.43 6.67
C CYS A 102 -15.88 3.38 7.52
N PRO A 103 -17.12 3.65 7.99
CA PRO A 103 -17.89 2.65 8.70
C PRO A 103 -18.05 1.39 7.85
N SER A 104 -17.82 0.22 8.45
CA SER A 104 -17.95 -1.07 7.77
C SER A 104 -19.34 -1.20 7.15
N SER A 105 -19.41 -1.26 5.81
CA SER A 105 -20.69 -1.36 5.09
C SER A 105 -21.42 -2.68 5.33
N GLN A 106 -20.72 -3.69 5.84
CA GLN A 106 -21.25 -5.05 6.04
C GLN A 106 -21.64 -5.33 7.49
N MET A 107 -21.77 -4.29 8.34
CA MET A 107 -22.14 -4.43 9.76
C MET A 107 -21.25 -5.40 10.55
N HIS A 108 -19.99 -5.56 10.14
CA HIS A 108 -19.07 -6.55 10.71
C HIS A 108 -18.85 -6.37 12.23
N ASP A 109 -18.69 -5.12 12.66
CA ASP A 109 -18.51 -4.80 14.09
C ASP A 109 -19.75 -5.11 14.93
N TRP A 110 -20.94 -4.97 14.33
CA TRP A 110 -22.19 -5.35 14.96
C TRP A 110 -22.30 -6.87 15.04
N ALA A 111 -22.02 -7.60 13.95
CA ALA A 111 -22.12 -9.05 13.90
C ALA A 111 -21.20 -9.72 14.93
N ILE A 112 -19.95 -9.23 15.07
CA ILE A 112 -19.02 -9.73 16.09
C ILE A 112 -19.56 -9.47 17.50
N ARG A 113 -20.07 -8.26 17.76
CA ARG A 113 -20.63 -7.91 19.07
C ARG A 113 -21.81 -8.81 19.41
N GLU A 114 -22.72 -9.00 18.48
CA GLU A 114 -23.91 -9.83 18.67
C GLU A 114 -23.55 -11.31 18.87
N ALA A 115 -22.58 -11.81 18.11
CA ALA A 115 -22.08 -13.18 18.28
C ALA A 115 -21.54 -13.44 19.69
N TYR A 116 -20.79 -12.49 20.28
CA TYR A 116 -20.32 -12.63 21.66
C TYR A 116 -21.46 -12.69 22.68
N LEU A 117 -22.54 -11.95 22.46
CA LEU A 117 -23.71 -11.96 23.34
C LEU A 117 -24.45 -13.30 23.23
N GLU A 118 -24.69 -13.78 22.01
CA GLU A 118 -25.42 -15.01 21.76
C GLU A 118 -24.66 -16.24 22.28
N ILE A 119 -23.33 -16.28 22.11
CA ILE A 119 -22.48 -17.33 22.68
C ILE A 119 -22.65 -17.40 24.21
N ARG A 120 -22.64 -16.24 24.89
CA ARG A 120 -22.80 -16.20 26.35
C ARG A 120 -24.18 -16.65 26.81
N ARG A 121 -25.23 -16.28 26.06
CA ARG A 121 -26.59 -16.76 26.32
C ARG A 121 -26.64 -18.30 26.21
N ARG A 122 -26.06 -18.87 25.16
CA ARG A 122 -26.06 -20.32 24.92
C ARG A 122 -25.22 -21.10 25.92
N GLU A 123 -24.05 -20.58 26.28
CA GLU A 123 -23.20 -21.15 27.33
C GLU A 123 -23.92 -21.19 28.68
N SER A 124 -24.64 -20.11 29.04
CA SER A 124 -25.42 -20.07 30.29
C SER A 124 -26.58 -21.08 30.32
N ALA A 125 -27.11 -21.43 29.15
CA ALA A 125 -28.16 -22.43 28.98
C ALA A 125 -27.62 -23.85 28.73
N GLY A 126 -26.30 -24.03 28.65
CA GLY A 126 -25.66 -25.33 28.38
C GLY A 126 -25.92 -25.89 26.97
N LEU A 127 -26.32 -25.04 26.02
CA LEU A 127 -26.61 -25.40 24.63
C LEU A 127 -25.33 -25.36 23.77
N PRO A 128 -25.29 -26.09 22.64
CA PRO A 128 -24.19 -25.96 21.68
C PRO A 128 -24.12 -24.54 21.09
N HIS A 129 -22.90 -24.06 20.83
CA HIS A 129 -22.64 -22.70 20.34
C HIS A 129 -23.39 -22.35 19.06
N ILE A 130 -23.46 -23.28 18.11
CA ILE A 130 -24.17 -23.13 16.85
C ILE A 130 -25.05 -24.36 16.68
N ASP A 131 -26.32 -24.12 16.35
CA ASP A 131 -27.23 -25.20 15.97
C ASP A 131 -26.99 -25.59 14.52
N ARG A 132 -27.06 -26.88 14.23
CA ARG A 132 -26.92 -27.40 12.86
C ARG A 132 -28.12 -27.02 12.01
N ASN A 133 -29.31 -27.00 12.61
CA ASN A 133 -30.55 -26.66 11.93
C ASN A 133 -30.84 -25.18 12.15
N LEU A 134 -30.79 -24.38 11.08
CA LEU A 134 -31.17 -22.96 11.15
C LEU A 134 -32.67 -22.78 11.32
N VAL A 135 -33.45 -23.67 10.70
CA VAL A 135 -34.92 -23.67 10.73
C VAL A 135 -35.36 -24.84 11.62
N PRO A 136 -36.31 -24.63 12.53
CA PRO A 136 -36.87 -25.73 13.31
C PRO A 136 -37.54 -26.75 12.38
N GLU A 137 -37.33 -28.03 12.64
CA GLU A 137 -37.85 -29.13 11.80
C GLU A 137 -39.39 -29.07 11.67
N ASP A 138 -40.06 -28.61 12.73
CA ASP A 138 -41.52 -28.45 12.78
C ASP A 138 -42.07 -27.42 11.78
N GLN A 139 -41.23 -26.49 11.29
CA GLN A 139 -41.63 -25.49 10.30
C GLN A 139 -41.41 -25.98 8.86
N VAL A 140 -40.71 -27.10 8.68
CA VAL A 140 -40.43 -27.67 7.35
C VAL A 140 -41.51 -28.68 7.01
N GLU A 141 -42.53 -28.24 6.27
CA GLU A 141 -43.52 -29.14 5.69
C GLU A 141 -42.89 -29.87 4.49
N LEU A 142 -42.53 -31.14 4.71
CA LEU A 142 -42.10 -32.03 3.64
C LEU A 142 -43.34 -32.55 2.90
N PRO A 143 -43.37 -32.51 1.56
CA PRO A 143 -44.44 -33.16 0.79
C PRO A 143 -44.47 -34.65 1.09
N SER A 144 -45.68 -35.21 1.13
CA SER A 144 -45.87 -36.63 1.42
C SER A 144 -45.35 -37.52 0.27
N GLU A 145 -44.97 -38.76 0.56
CA GLU A 145 -44.44 -39.69 -0.47
C GLU A 145 -45.41 -39.91 -1.64
N GLU A 146 -46.72 -39.79 -1.40
CA GLU A 146 -47.77 -39.93 -2.43
C GLU A 146 -47.79 -38.74 -3.42
N GLU A 147 -47.43 -37.54 -2.97
CA GLU A 147 -47.33 -36.34 -3.82
C GLU A 147 -46.01 -36.26 -4.59
N LEU A 148 -45.01 -37.06 -4.18
CA LEU A 148 -43.67 -37.05 -4.75
C LEU A 148 -43.56 -37.87 -6.07
N GLY A 149 -44.49 -38.79 -6.32
CA GLY A 149 -44.56 -39.59 -7.55
C GLY A 149 -43.28 -40.38 -7.89
N ASP A 150 -43.03 -40.60 -9.18
CA ASP A 150 -41.84 -41.31 -9.71
C ASP A 150 -40.64 -40.37 -9.97
N MET A 151 -40.39 -39.40 -9.10
CA MET A 151 -39.22 -38.52 -9.23
C MET A 151 -37.94 -39.32 -8.92
N GLU A 152 -37.02 -39.41 -9.88
CA GLU A 152 -35.73 -40.10 -9.69
C GLU A 152 -34.91 -39.38 -8.62
N ILE A 153 -34.75 -40.02 -7.46
CA ILE A 153 -33.87 -39.53 -6.39
C ILE A 153 -32.43 -39.84 -6.81
N ILE A 154 -31.76 -38.86 -7.41
CA ILE A 154 -30.32 -38.92 -7.67
C ILE A 154 -29.61 -38.67 -6.34
N ILE A 155 -28.96 -39.71 -5.81
CA ILE A 155 -28.17 -39.68 -4.57
C ILE A 155 -26.73 -39.27 -4.89
#